data_AF-W5XY14-F1
#
_entry.id   AF-W5XY14-F1
#
_cell.length_a   1.000
_cell.length_b   1.000
_cell.length_c   1.000
_cell.angle_alpha   90.00
_cell.angle_beta   90.00
_cell.angle_gamma   90.00
#
_symmetry.space_group_name_H-M   'P 1'
#
loop_
_entity.id
_entity.type
_entity.pdbx_description
1 polymer ?
#
loop_
_entity_poly.entity_id
_entity_poly.type
_entity_poly.pdbx_seq_one_letter_code
_entity_poly.pdbx_strand_id
1 'polypeptide(L)' 'MKYHRIRPGAIEELAAELGAKSSKDTALMLGITPEQLEELRYGDVTNATAIALANRAQQLRRAAEIIGDTAA' A
#
# COMPACT_ATOMS: atom_id res chain seq x y z
N MET A 1 -12.79 3.14 -18.60
CA MET A 1 -11.66 2.84 -17.68
C MET A 1 -11.77 1.37 -17.28
N LYS A 2 -10.70 0.57 -17.36
CA LYS A 2 -10.73 -0.81 -16.84
C LYS A 2 -10.53 -0.74 -15.33
N TYR A 3 -11.56 -1.14 -14.59
CA TYR A 3 -11.50 -1.34 -13.15
C TYR A 3 -10.96 -2.74 -12.90
N HIS A 4 -9.92 -2.84 -12.10
CA HIS A 4 -9.40 -4.13 -11.66
C HIS A 4 -9.85 -4.34 -10.23
N ARG A 5 -10.68 -5.37 -10.05
CA ARG A 5 -11.07 -5.79 -8.71
C ARG A 5 -9.84 -6.31 -8.01
N ILE A 6 -9.49 -5.72 -6.88
CA ILE A 6 -8.39 -6.23 -6.06
C ILE A 6 -8.73 -7.67 -5.66
N ARG A 7 -7.75 -8.56 -5.78
CA ARG A 7 -7.92 -9.95 -5.34
C ARG A 7 -8.28 -9.94 -3.85
N PRO A 8 -9.33 -10.67 -3.41
CA PRO A 8 -9.63 -10.80 -2.00
C PRO A 8 -8.37 -11.22 -1.21
N GLY A 9 -8.05 -10.51 -0.14
CA GLY A 9 -6.87 -10.77 0.69
C GLY A 9 -5.56 -10.10 0.23
N ALA A 10 -5.52 -9.45 -0.95
CA ALA A 10 -4.29 -8.82 -1.43
C ALA A 10 -3.84 -7.63 -0.57
N ILE A 11 -4.78 -6.87 0.00
CA ILE A 11 -4.47 -5.77 0.93
C ILE A 11 -3.88 -6.32 2.22
N GLU A 12 -4.41 -7.43 2.74
CA GLU A 12 -3.93 -8.11 3.95
C GLU A 12 -2.54 -8.71 3.74
N GLU A 13 -2.28 -9.27 2.56
CA GLU A 13 -0.98 -9.78 2.15
C GLU A 13 0.06 -8.65 2.09
N LEU A 14 -0.32 -7.51 1.48
CA LEU A 14 0.51 -6.30 1.45
C LEU A 14 0.75 -5.71 2.83
N ALA A 15 -0.28 -5.71 3.69
CA ALA A 15 -0.18 -5.27 5.08
C ALA A 15 0.81 -6.14 5.87
N ALA A 16 0.76 -7.46 5.68
CA ALA A 16 1.68 -8.40 6.30
C ALA A 16 3.14 -8.19 5.83
N GLU A 17 3.36 -7.99 4.53
CA GLU A 17 4.68 -7.70 3.97
C GLU A 17 5.28 -6.39 4.50
N LEU A 18 4.43 -5.37 4.70
CA LEU A 18 4.84 -4.08 5.26
C LEU A 18 5.02 -4.10 6.79
N GLY A 19 4.65 -5.20 7.46
CA GLY A 19 4.68 -5.30 8.91
C GLY A 19 3.62 -4.45 9.61
N ALA A 20 2.53 -4.11 8.91
CA ALA A 20 1.43 -3.34 9.47
C ALA A 20 0.68 -4.16 10.53
N LYS A 21 0.47 -3.57 11.72
CA LYS A 21 -0.19 -4.27 12.84
C LYS A 21 -1.69 -3.99 12.91
N SER A 22 -2.18 -3.08 12.07
CA SER A 22 -3.58 -2.67 12.00
C SER A 22 -3.92 -2.13 10.61
N SER A 23 -5.23 -2.06 10.29
CA SER A 23 -5.69 -1.37 9.09
C SER A 23 -5.29 0.10 9.08
N LYS A 24 -5.21 0.74 10.25
CA LYS A 24 -4.73 2.12 10.38
C LYS A 24 -3.26 2.25 9.99
N ASP A 25 -2.41 1.34 10.44
CA ASP A 25 -1.00 1.29 10.01
C ASP A 25 -0.89 1.00 8.52
N THR A 26 -1.72 0.09 8.01
CA THR A 26 -1.75 -0.25 6.58
C THR A 26 -2.07 1.00 5.75
N ALA A 27 -3.12 1.74 6.11
CA ALA A 27 -3.48 3.00 5.45
C ALA A 27 -2.35 4.04 5.55
N LEU A 28 -1.73 4.18 6.72
CA LEU A 28 -0.61 5.10 6.95
C LEU A 28 0.60 4.76 6.08
N MET A 29 0.98 3.48 6.03
CA MET A 29 2.11 2.98 5.23
C MET A 29 1.84 3.11 3.74
N LEU A 30 0.59 2.92 3.31
CA LEU A 30 0.15 3.15 1.93
C LEU A 30 -0.03 4.65 1.62
N GLY A 31 -0.01 5.52 2.64
CA GLY A 31 -0.20 6.96 2.50
C GLY A 31 -1.59 7.37 2.05
N ILE A 32 -2.60 6.59 2.44
CA ILE A 32 -4.02 6.80 2.11
C ILE A 32 -4.84 6.92 3.41
N THR A 33 -6.09 7.35 3.30
CA THR A 33 -6.99 7.35 4.47
C THR A 33 -7.53 5.94 4.76
N PRO A 34 -8.01 5.66 5.98
CA PRO A 34 -8.71 4.42 6.27
C PRO A 34 -9.94 4.21 5.39
N GLU A 35 -10.68 5.27 5.03
CA GLU A 35 -11.81 5.13 4.10
C GLU A 35 -11.34 4.68 2.72
N GLN A 36 -10.24 5.27 2.21
CA GLN A 36 -9.65 4.85 0.93
C GLN A 36 -9.13 3.41 0.98
N LEU A 37 -8.65 2.95 2.14
CA LEU A 37 -8.25 1.56 2.33
C LEU A 37 -9.45 0.60 2.26
N GLU A 38 -10.58 0.97 2.85
CA GLU A 38 -11.82 0.20 2.76
C GLU A 38 -12.41 0.22 1.33
N GLU A 39 -12.32 1.35 0.64
CA GLU A 39 -12.64 1.45 -0.79
C GLU A 39 -11.72 0.58 -1.65
N LEU A 40 -10.44 0.43 -1.31
CA LEU A 40 -9.55 -0.52 -2.00
C LEU A 40 -9.92 -1.98 -1.69
N ARG A 41 -10.38 -2.29 -0.47
CA ARG A 41 -10.78 -3.64 -0.06
C ARG A 41 -12.04 -4.12 -0.77
N TYR A 42 -13.03 -3.24 -0.93
CA TYR A 42 -14.36 -3.61 -1.41
C TYR A 42 -14.75 -2.98 -2.74
N GLY A 43 -13.99 -2.00 -3.21
CA GLY A 43 -14.26 -1.24 -4.42
C GLY A 43 -13.42 -1.64 -5.61
N ASP A 44 -13.72 -0.95 -6.70
CA ASP A 44 -13.09 -1.12 -8.01
C ASP A 44 -11.92 -0.14 -8.14
N VAL A 45 -10.70 -0.67 -8.22
CA VAL A 45 -9.49 0.14 -8.20
C VAL A 45 -9.09 0.47 -9.62
N THR A 46 -8.89 1.75 -9.90
CA THR A 46 -8.38 2.17 -11.20
C THR A 46 -6.90 1.78 -11.32
N ASN A 47 -6.46 1.47 -12.55
CA ASN A 47 -5.04 1.22 -12.80
C ASN A 47 -4.13 2.36 -12.34
N ALA A 48 -4.60 3.60 -12.42
CA ALA A 48 -3.84 4.76 -11.94
C ALA A 48 -3.61 4.70 -10.41
N THR A 49 -4.63 4.34 -9.65
CA THR A 49 -4.53 4.18 -8.19
C THR A 49 -3.57 3.03 -7.81
N ALA A 50 -3.67 1.89 -8.49
CA ALA A 50 -2.78 0.76 -8.26
C ALA A 50 -1.30 1.09 -8.58
N ILE A 51 -1.05 1.77 -9.70
CA ILE A 51 0.29 2.24 -10.08
C ILE A 51 0.84 3.24 -9.06
N ALA A 52 0.01 4.17 -8.58
CA ALA A 52 0.41 5.15 -7.57
C ALA A 52 0.81 4.49 -6.24
N LEU A 53 0.04 3.49 -5.78
CA LEU A 53 0.37 2.71 -4.58
C LEU A 53 1.67 1.93 -4.74
N ALA A 54 1.87 1.25 -5.88
CA ALA A 54 3.09 0.50 -6.17
C ALA A 54 4.33 1.40 -6.19
N ASN A 55 4.25 2.56 -6.87
CA ASN A 55 5.33 3.55 -6.89
C ASN A 55 5.68 4.06 -5.49
N ARG A 56 4.67 4.27 -4.65
CA ARG A 56 4.88 4.74 -3.28
C ARG A 56 5.54 3.67 -2.40
N ALA A 57 5.10 2.42 -2.50
CA ALA A 57 5.75 1.31 -1.81
C ALA A 57 7.23 1.17 -2.22
N GLN A 58 7.54 1.32 -3.51
CA GLN A 58 8.92 1.31 -4.01
C GLN A 58 9.74 2.48 -3.46
N GLN A 59 9.17 3.69 -3.40
CA GLN A 59 9.85 4.85 -2.81
C GLN A 59 10.13 4.67 -1.31
N LEU A 60 9.19 4.09 -0.56
CA LEU A 60 9.38 3.81 0.86
C LEU A 60 10.45 2.75 1.09
N ARG A 61 10.50 1.67 0.30
CA ARG A 61 11.59 0.68 0.34
C ARG A 61 12.95 1.34 0.09
N ARG A 62 13.03 2.17 -0.97
CA ARG A 62 14.26 2.90 -1.29
C ARG A 62 14.68 3.88 -0.19
N ALA A 63 13.72 4.54 0.45
CA ALA A 63 13.99 5.41 1.59
C ALA A 63 14.53 4.63 2.79
N ALA A 64 13.98 3.44 3.06
CA ALA A 64 14.46 2.55 4.10
C ALA A 64 15.88 2.04 3.82
N GLU A 65 16.22 1.71 2.57
CA GLU A 65 17.58 1.35 2.15
C GLU A 65 18.56 2.51 2.39
N ILE A 66 18.21 3.72 1.95
CA ILE A 66 19.06 4.91 2.14
C ILE A 66 19.30 5.18 3.63
N ILE A 67 18.23 5.18 4.44
CA ILE A 67 18.34 5.43 5.90
C ILE A 67 19.10 4.30 6.59
N GLY A 68 18.88 3.04 6.19
CA GLY A 68 19.59 1.88 6.70
C GLY A 68 21.09 1.91 6.38
N ASP A 69 21.46 2.33 5.16
CA ASP A 69 22.84 2.55 4.75
C ASP A 69 23.47 3.77 5.46
N THR A 70 22.67 4.71 5.96
CA THR A 70 23.19 5.84 6.77
C THR A 70 23.40 5.45 8.25
N ALA A 71 22.87 4.30 8.68
CA ALA A 71 22.98 3.81 10.05
C ALA A 71 24.07 2.73 10.24
N ALA A 72 24.80 2.37 9.17
CA ALA A 72 25.96 1.48 9.18
C ALA A 72 27.28 2.29 9.12
#